data_AF-A0A948T082-F1
#
_entry.id   AF-A0A948T082-F1
#
_cell.length_a   1.000
_cell.length_b   1.000
_cell.length_c   1.000
_cell.angle_alpha   90.00
_cell.angle_beta   90.00
_cell.angle_gamma   90.00
#
_symmetry.space_group_name_H-M   'P 1'
#
loop_
_entity.id
_entity.type
_entity.pdbx_description
1 polymer ?
#
loop_
_entity_poly.entity_id
_entity_poly.type
_entity_poly.pdbx_seq_one_letter_code
_entity_poly.pdbx_strand_id
1 'polypeptide(L)'
;MMEIVSQYVDLILRERFWSWSVIGIVYLIFAFTVRGWFMNPLFSGIKSLGSQPYHDFKQEYLKLSFWGWFFFFLPLVILTYVWNQTAKQPLGLFHQILIVAGAALFFWSIMVHMKSFCQASVVLLKKKLGEQEKQQPTGSADF
;
A
#
# COMPACT_ATOMS: atom_id res chain seq x y z
N MET A 1 35.89 2.33 -4.78
CA MET A 1 34.43 2.28 -4.50
C MET A 1 33.67 1.57 -5.63
N MET A 2 33.91 1.89 -6.91
CA MET A 2 33.27 1.18 -8.04
C MET A 2 33.60 -0.32 -8.15
N GLU A 3 34.85 -0.75 -7.90
CA GLU A 3 35.23 -2.18 -7.96
C GLU A 3 34.56 -3.04 -6.88
N ILE A 4 34.34 -2.46 -5.69
CA ILE A 4 33.67 -3.15 -4.59
C ILE A 4 32.21 -3.40 -4.99
N VAL A 5 31.54 -2.39 -5.57
CA VAL A 5 30.15 -2.53 -6.04
C VAL A 5 30.04 -3.60 -7.13
N SER A 6 30.97 -3.67 -8.09
CA SER A 6 30.92 -4.70 -9.13
C SER A 6 31.10 -6.11 -8.57
N GLN A 7 32.02 -6.31 -7.61
CA GLN A 7 32.20 -7.61 -6.96
C GLN A 7 30.95 -8.07 -6.19
N TYR A 8 30.27 -7.16 -5.49
CA TYR A 8 29.01 -7.51 -4.81
C TYR A 8 27.88 -7.80 -5.79
N VAL A 9 27.77 -7.05 -6.89
CA VAL A 9 26.78 -7.33 -7.94
C VAL A 9 27.02 -8.70 -8.56
N ASP A 10 28.27 -9.03 -8.89
CA ASP A 10 28.62 -10.35 -9.43
C ASP A 10 28.33 -11.48 -8.45
N LEU A 11 28.56 -11.27 -7.16
CA LEU A 11 28.26 -12.26 -6.12
C LEU A 11 26.75 -12.47 -5.95
N ILE A 12 25.95 -11.41 -6.01
CA ILE A 12 24.48 -11.47 -6.02
C ILE A 12 23.98 -12.21 -7.28
N LEU A 13 24.62 -11.97 -8.43
CA LEU A 13 24.25 -12.60 -9.70
C LEU A 13 24.67 -14.08 -9.77
N ARG A 14 25.74 -14.48 -9.07
CA ARG A 14 26.22 -15.87 -8.98
C ARG A 14 25.47 -16.68 -7.92
N GLU A 15 25.28 -16.15 -6.72
CA GLU A 15 24.59 -16.85 -5.63
C GLU A 15 23.10 -16.50 -5.58
N ARG A 16 22.40 -16.84 -6.67
CA ARG A 16 21.01 -16.41 -6.88
C ARG A 16 20.02 -16.92 -5.83
N PHE A 17 20.36 -17.98 -5.09
CA PHE A 17 19.51 -18.55 -4.03
C PHE A 17 19.23 -17.59 -2.86
N TRP A 18 20.12 -16.63 -2.58
CA TRP A 18 19.90 -15.61 -1.53
C TRP A 18 19.47 -14.25 -2.10
N SER A 19 19.72 -14.01 -3.39
CA SER A 19 19.44 -12.73 -4.05
C SER A 19 17.95 -12.38 -4.16
N TRP A 20 17.03 -13.34 -4.04
CA TRP A 20 15.58 -13.05 -4.08
C TRP A 20 15.16 -12.14 -2.92
N SER A 21 15.81 -12.24 -1.75
CA SER A 21 15.54 -11.38 -0.60
C SER A 21 15.94 -9.94 -0.89
N VAL A 22 17.04 -9.72 -1.62
CA VAL A 22 17.48 -8.38 -2.05
C VAL A 22 16.42 -7.76 -2.97
N ILE A 23 15.94 -8.50 -3.97
CA ILE A 23 14.87 -8.03 -4.87
C ILE A 23 13.58 -7.73 -4.08
N GLY A 24 13.22 -8.59 -3.13
CA GLY A 24 12.05 -8.37 -2.29
C GLY A 24 12.17 -7.12 -1.42
N ILE A 25 13.33 -6.87 -0.81
CA ILE A 25 13.60 -5.67 -0.02
C ILE A 25 13.53 -4.42 -0.89
N VAL A 26 14.16 -4.43 -2.07
CA VAL A 26 14.12 -3.30 -3.02
C VAL A 26 12.69 -3.01 -3.43
N TYR A 27 11.90 -4.04 -3.75
CA TYR A 27 10.48 -3.89 -4.06
C TYR A 27 9.72 -3.25 -2.90
N LEU A 28 9.89 -3.75 -1.67
CA LEU A 28 9.19 -3.23 -0.49
C LEU A 28 9.54 -1.75 -0.26
N ILE A 29 10.82 -1.38 -0.32
CA ILE A 29 11.25 0.01 -0.18
C ILE A 29 10.56 0.89 -1.23
N PHE A 30 10.61 0.49 -2.50
CA PHE A 30 9.97 1.22 -3.58
C PHE A 30 8.45 1.34 -3.38
N ALA A 31 7.78 0.21 -3.13
CA ALA A 31 6.34 0.12 -2.99
C ALA A 31 5.82 0.92 -1.79
N PHE A 32 6.50 0.85 -0.64
CA PHE A 32 6.16 1.67 0.54
C PHE A 32 6.40 3.15 0.30
N THR A 33 7.47 3.53 -0.41
CA THR A 33 7.77 4.91 -0.75
C THR A 33 6.68 5.50 -1.65
N VAL A 34 6.33 4.80 -2.73
CA VAL A 34 5.27 5.23 -3.66
C VAL A 34 3.92 5.31 -2.94
N ARG A 35 3.53 4.26 -2.19
CA ARG A 35 2.30 4.28 -1.39
C ARG A 35 2.28 5.43 -0.39
N GLY A 36 3.39 5.66 0.30
CA GLY A 36 3.56 6.76 1.25
C GLY A 36 3.38 8.12 0.56
N TRP A 37 3.95 8.30 -0.62
CA TRP A 37 3.80 9.54 -1.38
C TRP A 37 2.34 9.86 -1.72
N PHE A 38 1.55 8.85 -2.12
CA PHE A 38 0.12 9.03 -2.39
C PHE A 38 -0.73 9.19 -1.12
N MET A 39 -0.46 8.39 -0.08
CA MET A 39 -1.32 8.32 1.11
C MET A 39 -0.98 9.37 2.18
N ASN A 40 0.28 9.75 2.35
CA ASN A 40 0.71 10.61 3.45
C ASN A 40 -0.02 11.97 3.47
N PRO A 41 -0.20 12.68 2.35
CA PRO A 41 -0.97 13.94 2.35
C PRO A 41 -2.40 13.73 2.84
N LEU A 42 -3.05 12.64 2.42
CA LEU A 42 -4.42 12.31 2.80
C LEU A 42 -4.53 12.03 4.30
N PHE A 43 -3.64 11.19 4.85
CA PHE A 43 -3.61 10.90 6.28
C PHE A 43 -3.23 12.12 7.13
N SER A 44 -2.39 13.02 6.62
CA SER A 44 -2.04 14.25 7.32
C SER A 44 -3.25 15.17 7.51
N GLY A 45 -4.13 15.27 6.51
CA GLY A 45 -5.36 16.06 6.58
C GLY A 45 -6.38 15.51 7.58
N ILE A 46 -6.47 14.19 7.75
CA ILE A 46 -7.32 13.61 8.80
C ILE A 46 -6.69 13.80 10.18
N LYS A 47 -5.36 13.65 10.28
CA LYS A 47 -4.64 13.81 11.55
C LYS A 47 -4.79 15.22 12.14
N SER A 48 -4.93 16.26 11.31
CA SER A 48 -5.18 17.63 11.78
C SER A 48 -6.56 17.84 12.41
N LEU A 49 -7.51 16.91 12.24
CA LEU A 49 -8.84 16.97 12.89
C LEU A 49 -8.79 16.58 14.38
N GLY A 50 -7.67 16.09 14.88
CA GLY A 50 -7.46 15.67 16.27
C GLY A 50 -7.20 14.17 16.42
N SER A 51 -6.77 13.77 17.62
CA SER A 51 -6.38 12.39 17.92
C SER A 51 -7.54 11.39 17.85
N GLN A 52 -8.70 11.76 18.41
CA GLN A 52 -9.87 10.88 18.46
C GLN A 52 -10.45 10.61 17.06
N PRO A 53 -10.75 11.63 16.21
CA PRO A 53 -11.22 11.38 14.84
C PRO A 53 -10.21 10.58 14.01
N TYR A 54 -8.91 10.84 14.20
CA TYR A 54 -7.86 10.10 13.53
C TYR A 54 -7.84 8.62 13.92
N HIS A 55 -8.00 8.30 15.20
CA HIS A 55 -8.04 6.92 15.67
C HIS A 55 -9.24 6.16 15.10
N ASP A 56 -10.44 6.76 15.16
CA ASP A 56 -11.67 6.20 14.62
C ASP A 56 -11.55 5.95 13.11
N PHE A 57 -11.04 6.95 12.37
CA PHE A 57 -10.77 6.82 10.94
C PHE A 57 -9.79 5.70 10.62
N LYS A 58 -8.67 5.63 11.36
CA LYS A 58 -7.62 4.62 11.14
C LYS A 58 -8.17 3.22 11.34
N GLN A 59 -9.03 3.00 12.34
CA GLN A 59 -9.65 1.71 12.59
C GLN A 59 -10.53 1.27 11.41
N GLU A 60 -11.38 2.16 10.89
CA GLU A 60 -12.24 1.86 9.73
C GLU A 60 -11.43 1.67 8.44
N TYR A 61 -10.42 2.52 8.21
CA TYR A 61 -9.52 2.36 7.08
C TYR A 61 -8.80 1.00 7.10
N LEU A 62 -8.29 0.56 8.26
CA LEU A 62 -7.57 -0.71 8.37
C LEU A 62 -8.46 -1.90 8.02
N LYS A 63 -9.73 -1.89 8.47
CA LYS A 63 -10.72 -2.92 8.10
C LYS A 63 -10.96 -2.95 6.60
N LEU A 64 -11.19 -1.78 5.99
CA LEU A 64 -11.52 -1.65 4.57
C LEU A 64 -10.33 -1.85 3.63
N SER A 65 -9.10 -1.66 4.12
CA SER A 65 -7.88 -1.70 3.31
C SER A 65 -7.20 -3.08 3.24
N PHE A 66 -7.79 -4.10 3.86
CA PHE A 66 -7.26 -5.47 3.85
C PHE A 66 -6.96 -5.97 2.42
N TRP A 67 -7.91 -5.78 1.50
CA TRP A 67 -7.71 -6.12 0.09
C TRP A 67 -6.60 -5.31 -0.58
N GLY A 68 -6.42 -4.05 -0.19
CA GLY A 68 -5.32 -3.22 -0.67
C GLY A 68 -3.97 -3.83 -0.30
N TRP A 69 -3.82 -4.30 0.94
CA TRP A 69 -2.62 -5.00 1.39
C TRP A 69 -2.40 -6.33 0.68
N PHE A 70 -3.46 -7.11 0.45
CA PHE A 70 -3.35 -8.35 -0.32
C PHE A 70 -2.77 -8.09 -1.72
N PHE A 71 -3.33 -7.12 -2.45
CA PHE A 71 -2.81 -6.72 -3.76
C PHE A 71 -1.45 -6.02 -3.71
N PHE A 72 -1.05 -5.48 -2.55
CA PHE A 72 0.28 -4.89 -2.34
C PHE A 72 1.36 -5.96 -2.25
N PHE A 73 1.09 -7.09 -1.59
CA PHE A 73 2.08 -8.17 -1.45
C PHE A 73 2.09 -9.17 -2.61
N LEU A 74 1.02 -9.26 -3.40
CA LEU A 74 0.96 -10.19 -4.52
C LEU A 74 2.05 -9.95 -5.59
N PRO A 75 2.38 -8.71 -6.00
CA PRO A 75 3.49 -8.44 -6.92
C PRO A 75 4.85 -8.86 -6.37
N LEU A 76 5.06 -8.79 -5.05
CA LEU A 76 6.29 -9.29 -4.41
C LEU A 76 6.45 -10.79 -4.68
N VAL A 77 5.39 -11.58 -4.50
CA VAL A 77 5.39 -13.02 -4.80
C VAL A 77 5.71 -13.26 -6.27
N ILE A 78 5.08 -12.52 -7.19
CA ILE A 78 5.33 -12.63 -8.62
C ILE A 78 6.79 -12.31 -8.95
N LEU A 79 7.34 -11.21 -8.42
CA LEU A 79 8.73 -10.81 -8.67
C LEU A 79 9.72 -11.85 -8.13
N THR A 80 9.51 -12.36 -6.93
CA THR A 80 10.37 -13.43 -6.36
C THR A 80 10.28 -14.72 -7.18
N TYR A 81 9.09 -15.08 -7.66
CA TYR A 81 8.89 -16.23 -8.53
C TYR A 81 9.63 -16.06 -9.87
N VAL A 82 9.42 -14.94 -10.55
CA VAL A 82 10.08 -14.64 -11.83
C VAL A 82 11.60 -14.62 -11.63
N TRP A 83 12.11 -13.95 -10.60
CA TRP A 83 13.52 -13.89 -10.27
C TRP A 83 14.13 -15.29 -10.09
N ASN A 84 13.47 -16.16 -9.32
CA ASN A 84 13.92 -17.53 -9.11
C ASN A 84 13.92 -18.35 -10.42
N GLN A 85 12.91 -18.16 -11.28
CA GLN A 85 12.86 -18.86 -12.57
C GLN A 85 13.94 -18.39 -13.55
N THR A 86 14.34 -17.12 -13.49
CA THR A 86 15.43 -16.62 -14.36
C THR A 86 16.79 -17.27 -14.08
N ALA A 87 16.96 -17.92 -12.92
CA ALA A 87 18.15 -18.71 -12.62
C ALA A 87 18.21 -20.02 -13.41
N LYS A 88 17.05 -20.54 -13.85
CA LYS A 88 16.92 -21.84 -14.54
C LYS A 88 16.77 -21.69 -16.04
N GLN A 89 16.17 -20.59 -16.50
CA GLN A 89 15.86 -20.36 -17.90
C GLN A 89 15.86 -18.86 -18.23
N PRO A 90 16.15 -18.47 -19.48
CA PRO A 90 16.06 -17.08 -19.90
C PRO A 90 14.62 -16.55 -19.80
N LEU A 91 14.49 -15.23 -19.68
CA LEU A 91 13.20 -14.53 -19.60
C LEU A 91 12.40 -14.68 -20.90
N GLY A 92 11.49 -15.65 -20.94
CA GLY A 92 10.47 -15.77 -21.98
C GLY A 92 9.28 -14.79 -21.82
N LEU A 93 8.42 -14.74 -22.84
CA LEU A 93 7.22 -13.88 -22.90
C LEU A 93 6.32 -14.00 -21.66
N PHE A 94 6.14 -15.21 -21.15
CA PHE A 94 5.34 -15.47 -19.95
C PHE A 94 5.82 -14.67 -18.72
N HIS A 95 7.14 -14.58 -18.51
CA HIS A 95 7.71 -13.83 -17.39
C HIS A 95 7.48 -12.32 -17.55
N GLN A 96 7.55 -11.81 -18.78
CA GLN A 96 7.28 -10.40 -19.06
C GLN A 96 5.81 -10.05 -18.75
N ILE A 97 4.88 -10.92 -19.16
CA ILE A 97 3.45 -10.77 -18.83
C ILE A 97 3.25 -10.75 -17.32
N LEU A 98 3.90 -11.65 -16.58
CA LEU A 98 3.83 -11.66 -15.11
C LEU A 98 4.36 -10.37 -14.48
N ILE A 99 5.48 -9.82 -14.96
CA ILE A 99 6.02 -8.55 -14.46
C ILE A 99 5.02 -7.41 -14.69
N VAL A 100 4.45 -7.31 -15.90
CA VAL A 100 3.43 -6.29 -16.23
C VAL A 100 2.18 -6.47 -15.38
N ALA A 101 1.71 -7.71 -15.19
CA ALA A 101 0.59 -8.01 -14.30
C ALA A 101 0.89 -7.63 -12.85
N GLY A 102 2.10 -7.88 -12.37
CA GLY A 102 2.57 -7.46 -11.05
C GLY A 102 2.54 -5.93 -10.89
N ALA A 103 3.00 -5.18 -11.90
CA ALA A 103 2.91 -3.73 -11.89
C ALA A 103 1.44 -3.25 -11.87
N ALA A 104 0.57 -3.84 -12.69
CA ALA A 104 -0.86 -3.52 -12.70
C ALA A 104 -1.53 -3.80 -11.33
N LEU A 105 -1.21 -4.93 -10.69
CA LEU A 105 -1.69 -5.29 -9.36
C LEU A 105 -1.21 -4.29 -8.29
N PHE A 106 0.03 -3.80 -8.39
CA PHE A 106 0.53 -2.76 -7.50
C PHE A 106 -0.27 -1.45 -7.65
N PHE A 107 -0.54 -0.99 -8.88
CA PHE A 107 -1.39 0.18 -9.09
C PHE A 107 -2.82 -0.05 -8.59
N TRP A 108 -3.36 -1.24 -8.82
CA TRP A 108 -4.67 -1.64 -8.29
C TRP A 108 -4.73 -1.58 -6.77
N SER A 109 -3.66 -2.03 -6.07
CA SER A 109 -3.53 -1.89 -4.62
C SER A 109 -3.64 -0.43 -4.16
N ILE A 110 -2.98 0.50 -4.85
CA ILE A 110 -3.07 1.93 -4.54
C ILE A 110 -4.51 2.45 -4.70
N MET A 111 -5.18 2.08 -5.81
CA MET A 111 -6.58 2.46 -6.03
C MET A 111 -7.51 1.91 -4.95
N VAL A 112 -7.31 0.66 -4.52
CA VAL A 112 -8.08 0.05 -3.42
C VAL A 112 -7.83 0.81 -2.12
N HIS A 113 -6.58 1.14 -1.79
CA HIS A 113 -6.27 1.97 -0.61
C HIS A 113 -6.93 3.36 -0.66
N MET A 114 -6.95 4.03 -1.82
CA MET A 114 -7.65 5.30 -2.01
C MET A 114 -9.16 5.14 -1.79
N LYS A 115 -9.78 4.10 -2.36
CA LYS A 115 -11.19 3.80 -2.15
C LYS A 115 -11.52 3.57 -0.68
N SER A 116 -10.73 2.75 0.01
CA SER A 116 -10.89 2.49 1.46
C SER A 116 -10.73 3.77 2.28
N PHE A 117 -9.79 4.65 1.89
CA PHE A 117 -9.62 5.98 2.51
C PHE A 117 -10.90 6.83 2.37
N CYS A 118 -11.44 6.95 1.15
CA CYS A 118 -12.67 7.72 0.92
C CYS A 118 -13.86 7.15 1.72
N GLN A 119 -14.02 5.83 1.73
CA GLN A 119 -15.09 5.17 2.49
C GLN A 119 -14.96 5.42 3.99
N ALA A 120 -13.76 5.25 4.56
CA ALA A 120 -13.51 5.55 5.97
C ALA A 120 -13.77 7.02 6.30
N SER A 121 -13.47 7.94 5.37
CA SER A 121 -13.75 9.37 5.54
C SER A 121 -15.25 9.65 5.61
N VAL A 122 -16.04 9.03 4.73
CA VAL A 122 -17.51 9.15 4.73
C VAL A 122 -18.11 8.59 6.02
N VAL A 123 -17.59 7.46 6.51
CA VAL A 123 -18.04 6.88 7.80
C VAL A 123 -17.76 7.85 8.95
N LEU A 124 -16.56 8.44 9.00
CA LEU A 124 -16.19 9.42 10.02
C LEU A 124 -17.11 10.65 9.97
N LEU A 125 -17.38 11.19 8.78
CA LEU A 125 -18.25 12.35 8.58
C LEU A 125 -19.68 12.06 9.06
N LYS A 126 -20.25 10.90 8.68
CA LYS A 126 -21.59 10.48 9.13
C LYS A 126 -21.68 10.38 10.65
N LYS A 127 -20.65 9.83 11.29
CA LYS A 127 -20.58 9.74 12.76
C LYS A 127 -20.61 11.13 13.41
N LYS A 128 -19.83 12.08 12.88
CA LYS A 128 -19.75 13.45 13.41
C LYS A 128 -21.05 14.25 13.21
N LEU A 129 -21.71 14.11 12.06
CA LEU A 129 -23.00 14.76 11.82
C LEU A 129 -24.08 14.25 12.78
N GLY A 130 -24.16 12.93 13.00
CA GLY A 130 -25.12 12.36 13.95
C GLY A 130 -24.83 12.70 15.42
N GLU A 131 -23.57 13.02 15.77
CA GLU A 131 -23.22 13.55 17.09
C GLU A 131 -23.72 15.00 17.26
N GLN A 132 -23.66 15.83 16.21
CA GLN A 132 -24.14 17.22 16.24
C GLN A 132 -25.66 17.29 16.38
N GLU A 133 -26.41 16.48 15.63
CA GLU A 133 -27.89 16.43 15.71
C GLU A 133 -28.37 16.08 17.13
N LYS A 134 -27.66 15.19 17.83
CA LYS A 134 -28.00 14.81 19.22
C LYS A 134 -27.67 15.89 20.25
N GLN A 135 -26.71 16.77 19.94
CA GLN A 135 -26.30 17.85 20.83
C GLN A 135 -27.14 19.11 20.67
N GLN A 136 -27.94 19.21 19.61
CA GLN A 136 -28.87 20.32 19.40
C GLN A 136 -30.17 20.00 20.17
N PRO A 137 -30.42 20.58 21.36
CA PRO A 137 -31.63 20.29 22.10
C PRO A 137 -32.84 20.69 21.26
N THR A 138 -33.86 19.84 21.23
CA THR A 138 -35.19 20.11 20.65
C THR A 138 -35.93 21.19 21.46
N GLY A 139 -35.32 22.37 21.57
CA GLY A 139 -35.77 23.49 22.39
C GLY A 139 -36.09 24.70 21.52
N SER A 140 -37.16 24.63 20.74
CA SER A 140 -37.92 25.81 20.28
C SER A 140 -39.32 25.40 19.76
N ALA A 141 -40.05 24.60 20.53
CA ALA A 141 -41.45 24.30 20.24
C ALA A 141 -42.34 24.83 21.37
N ASP A 142 -42.13 26.08 21.75
CA ASP A 142 -43.04 26.86 22.60
C ASP A 142 -43.08 28.29 22.04
N PHE A 143 -43.92 28.51 21.02
CA PHE A 143 -44.53 29.80 20.68
C PHE A 143 -45.86 29.56 19.97
#